data_AF-A0A537LW01-F1
#
_entry.id   AF-A0A537LW01-F1
#
_cell.length_a   1.000
_cell.length_b   1.000
_cell.length_c   1.000
_cell.angle_alpha   90.00
_cell.angle_beta   90.00
_cell.angle_gamma   90.00
#
_symmetry.space_group_name_H-M   'P 1'
#
loop_
_entity.id
_entity.type
_entity.pdbx_description
1 polymer ?
#
loop_
_entity_poly.entity_id
_entity_poly.type
_entity_poly.pdbx_seq_one_letter_code
_entity_poly.pdbx_strand_id
1 'polypeptide(L)'
;MPHNGAMPYRVLNDKDGPLDAHLDIDGSEFVFHSRGGKRGDPGARNLDYGPALRLLLHRVAEADLRVLGAWIDSDEVLHLERSHRQILEGEELDGGPDAQFSAMSKNMQAFGRPPGSAYGGSRVKKVRVRTDWTGTEHGLVDLLRLDDAPTAPRGGGRLPSKVLDAITPEHVWEAVQLLESGADHSFGEAGAFELIADDGVRLPPEAVFGTAARLALDADIRPEHFTGGAAGRCHRTLEAAGFEIVARGQPSRAAALPLPNEDREWSEGRPKLVLHLRRERAPGLARAKKLAFARQHGHLFCERCGMDPVVAFGSAAGEACIEVHHDRTEVGKMGDGGRTTLADLKCLCANCHRLIHALMREALKTKRGSDFDKCR
;
A
#
# COMPACT_ATOMS: atom_id res chain seq x y z
N MET A 1 -9.26 16.48 -4.56
CA MET A 1 -8.19 15.47 -4.71
C MET A 1 -7.56 15.28 -3.34
N PRO A 2 -7.86 14.22 -2.58
CA PRO A 2 -7.07 13.90 -1.40
C PRO A 2 -5.78 13.21 -1.86
N HIS A 3 -4.64 13.81 -1.52
CA HIS A 3 -3.32 13.30 -1.89
C HIS A 3 -3.06 11.91 -1.28
N ASN A 4 -2.55 11.05 -2.16
CA ASN A 4 -1.99 9.72 -1.89
C ASN A 4 -0.94 9.79 -0.78
N GLY A 5 -0.75 8.70 -0.03
CA GLY A 5 0.27 8.58 1.01
C GLY A 5 1.69 8.68 0.46
N ALA A 6 2.17 9.90 0.21
CA ALA A 6 3.58 10.18 -0.03
C ALA A 6 4.37 9.74 1.21
N MET A 7 5.46 9.02 0.97
CA MET A 7 6.41 8.62 2.01
C MET A 7 7.04 9.89 2.59
N PRO A 8 7.29 9.96 3.92
CA PRO A 8 7.89 11.15 4.50
C PRO A 8 9.33 11.32 4.01
N TYR A 9 9.69 12.54 3.65
CA TYR A 9 11.05 12.97 3.40
C TYR A 9 11.84 13.05 4.70
N ARG A 10 13.17 12.98 4.59
CA ARG A 10 14.09 13.19 5.70
C ARG A 10 14.99 14.39 5.42
N VAL A 11 15.29 15.16 6.47
CA VAL A 11 16.12 16.36 6.37
C VAL A 11 17.60 15.98 6.32
N LEU A 12 18.33 16.51 5.34
CA LEU A 12 19.79 16.42 5.30
C LEU A 12 20.42 17.59 6.05
N ASN A 13 21.57 17.38 6.69
CA ASN A 13 22.40 18.44 7.25
C ASN A 13 23.27 19.10 6.16
N ASP A 14 24.07 20.11 6.52
CA ASP A 14 24.87 20.88 5.54
C ASP A 14 26.02 20.10 4.90
N LYS A 15 26.32 18.91 5.40
CA LYS A 15 27.30 17.97 4.84
C LYS A 15 26.62 16.80 4.12
N ASP A 16 25.36 16.97 3.74
CA ASP A 16 24.50 15.97 3.09
C ASP A 16 24.31 14.67 3.91
N GLY A 17 24.56 14.75 5.22
CA GLY A 17 24.29 13.65 6.14
C GLY A 17 22.86 13.68 6.67
N PRO A 18 22.18 12.53 6.85
CA PRO A 18 20.80 12.52 7.29
C PRO A 18 20.63 12.93 8.75
N LEU A 19 19.59 13.71 9.05
CA LEU A 19 19.10 13.99 10.40
C LEU A 19 17.93 13.06 10.74
N ASP A 20 17.77 12.70 12.02
CA ASP A 20 16.54 12.05 12.49
C ASP A 20 15.43 13.12 12.63
N ALA A 21 14.87 13.50 11.48
CA ALA A 21 13.80 14.48 11.35
C ALA A 21 13.08 14.27 10.01
N HIS A 22 11.78 14.02 10.07
CA HIS A 22 10.96 13.65 8.91
C HIS A 22 9.84 14.66 8.66
N LEU A 23 9.44 14.80 7.40
CA LEU A 23 8.37 15.71 6.97
C LEU A 23 7.69 15.26 5.68
N ASP A 24 6.49 15.75 5.42
CA ASP A 24 5.81 15.58 4.13
C ASP A 24 5.77 16.91 3.37
N ILE A 25 5.78 16.88 2.03
CA ILE A 25 5.54 18.05 1.18
C ILE A 25 4.11 18.01 0.66
N ASP A 26 3.44 19.16 0.66
CA ASP A 26 2.07 19.35 0.18
C ASP A 26 1.98 20.71 -0.52
N GLY A 27 2.22 20.71 -1.84
CA GLY A 27 2.31 21.90 -2.67
C GLY A 27 3.40 22.88 -2.21
N SER A 28 2.99 24.04 -1.69
CA SER A 28 3.87 25.09 -1.15
C SER A 28 4.05 25.01 0.37
N GLU A 29 3.68 23.88 0.97
CA GLU A 29 3.71 23.65 2.40
C GLU A 29 4.56 22.42 2.73
N PHE A 30 5.18 22.44 3.90
CA PHE A 30 5.78 21.25 4.48
C PHE A 30 5.18 20.93 5.85
N VAL A 31 4.95 19.64 6.09
CA VAL A 31 4.38 19.11 7.32
C VAL A 31 5.48 18.41 8.10
N PHE A 32 6.04 19.09 9.10
CA PHE A 32 7.13 18.60 9.92
C PHE A 32 6.63 17.73 11.08
N HIS A 33 7.13 16.50 11.19
CA HIS A 33 6.57 15.49 12.09
C HIS A 33 6.99 15.69 13.55
N SER A 34 6.09 15.35 14.48
CA SER A 34 6.37 15.44 15.93
C SER A 34 7.53 14.55 16.39
N ARG A 35 8.24 14.98 17.43
CA ARG A 35 9.23 14.15 18.13
C ARG A 35 8.55 13.26 19.17
N GLY A 36 8.99 12.00 19.25
CA GLY A 36 8.52 11.03 20.25
C GLY A 36 9.68 10.24 20.84
N GLY A 37 9.53 9.83 22.11
CA GLY A 37 10.52 9.00 22.82
C GLY A 37 11.84 9.72 23.14
N LYS A 38 12.71 9.00 23.87
CA LYS A 38 14.09 9.40 24.18
C LYS A 38 15.07 8.58 23.34
N ARG A 39 16.30 9.08 23.18
CA ARG A 39 17.36 8.36 22.46
C ARG A 39 17.56 6.99 23.12
N GLY A 40 17.41 5.92 22.32
CA GLY A 40 17.49 4.53 22.79
C GLY A 40 16.14 3.88 23.08
N ASP A 41 15.04 4.63 23.11
CA ASP A 41 13.70 4.02 23.24
C ASP A 41 13.30 3.32 21.93
N PRO A 42 12.62 2.15 21.98
CA PRO A 42 12.13 1.47 20.79
C PRO A 42 11.15 2.28 19.93
N GLY A 43 10.55 3.33 20.50
CA GLY A 43 9.65 4.26 19.82
C GLY A 43 10.22 5.67 19.61
N ALA A 44 11.54 5.83 19.76
CA ALA A 44 12.23 7.09 19.51
C ALA A 44 12.08 7.50 18.04
N ARG A 45 11.67 8.74 17.79
CA ARG A 45 11.53 9.28 16.43
C ARG A 45 11.77 10.79 16.42
N ASN A 46 12.30 11.27 15.31
CA ASN A 46 12.53 12.69 15.05
C ASN A 46 13.36 13.35 16.18
N LEU A 47 14.41 12.66 16.66
CA LEU A 47 15.24 13.13 17.78
C LEU A 47 15.94 14.45 17.49
N ASP A 48 16.16 14.78 16.21
CA ASP A 48 16.81 16.01 15.74
C ASP A 48 15.80 17.11 15.37
N TYR A 49 14.55 17.02 15.83
CA TYR A 49 13.45 17.96 15.54
C TYR A 49 13.85 19.44 15.60
N GLY A 50 14.46 19.88 16.70
CA GLY A 50 14.81 21.29 16.91
C GLY A 50 15.86 21.79 15.91
N PRO A 51 17.04 21.15 15.85
CA PRO A 51 18.06 21.46 14.86
C PRO A 51 17.53 21.43 13.42
N ALA A 52 16.75 20.41 13.05
CA ALA A 52 16.23 20.27 11.70
C ALA A 52 15.18 21.32 11.33
N LEU A 53 14.22 21.63 12.21
CA LEU A 53 13.23 22.68 11.95
C LEU A 53 13.90 24.05 11.80
N ARG A 54 14.91 24.35 12.64
CA ARG A 54 15.69 25.58 12.49
C ARG A 54 16.40 25.61 11.14
N LEU A 55 17.06 24.52 10.76
CA LEU A 55 17.77 24.42 9.47
C LEU A 55 16.83 24.63 8.28
N LEU A 56 15.63 24.05 8.30
CA LEU A 56 14.62 24.25 7.25
C LEU A 56 14.22 25.73 7.12
N LEU A 57 13.99 26.42 8.23
CA LEU A 57 13.66 27.86 8.20
C LEU A 57 14.82 28.71 7.65
N HIS A 58 16.06 28.37 7.99
CA HIS A 58 17.25 29.01 7.40
C HIS A 58 17.31 28.76 5.89
N ARG A 59 17.06 27.54 5.41
CA ARG A 59 17.04 27.23 3.96
C ARG A 59 15.95 27.98 3.20
N VAL A 60 14.76 28.13 3.80
CA VAL A 60 13.68 28.96 3.23
C VAL A 60 14.16 30.41 3.08
N ALA A 61 14.77 30.97 4.13
CA ALA A 61 15.28 32.35 4.10
C ALA A 61 16.47 32.53 3.13
N GLU A 62 17.40 31.58 3.07
CA GLU A 62 18.55 31.60 2.14
C GLU A 62 18.13 31.52 0.67
N ALA A 63 16.99 30.88 0.40
CA ALA A 63 16.39 30.82 -0.92
C ALA A 63 15.50 32.04 -1.25
N ASP A 64 15.53 33.09 -0.41
CA ASP A 64 14.71 34.30 -0.53
C ASP A 64 13.19 34.02 -0.55
N LEU A 65 12.78 32.92 0.08
CA LEU A 65 11.38 32.58 0.28
C LEU A 65 10.89 33.08 1.64
N ARG A 66 9.60 33.39 1.72
CA ARG A 66 8.95 33.83 2.96
C ARG A 66 8.06 32.74 3.53
N VAL A 67 8.11 32.59 4.84
CA VAL A 67 7.10 31.82 5.58
C VAL A 67 5.84 32.67 5.66
N LEU A 68 4.72 32.12 5.20
CA LEU A 68 3.40 32.78 5.20
C LEU A 68 2.56 32.43 6.43
N GLY A 69 2.97 31.42 7.18
CA GLY A 69 2.29 30.98 8.39
C GLY A 69 2.74 29.59 8.82
N ALA A 70 2.50 29.29 10.10
CA ALA A 70 2.67 27.95 10.62
C ALA A 70 1.50 27.56 11.54
N TRP A 71 1.11 26.29 11.53
CA TRP A 71 -0.04 25.76 12.27
C TRP A 71 0.30 24.42 12.94
N ILE A 72 -0.38 24.10 14.04
CA ILE A 72 -0.37 22.75 14.60
C ILE A 72 -1.14 21.81 13.66
N ASP A 73 -0.50 20.70 13.29
CA ASP A 73 -0.99 19.70 12.35
C ASP A 73 -1.03 18.29 12.97
N SER A 74 -1.13 18.21 14.30
CA SER A 74 -1.35 16.95 15.02
C SER A 74 -2.78 16.45 14.87
N ASP A 75 -2.96 15.13 14.73
CA ASP A 75 -4.27 14.48 14.48
C ASP A 75 -5.34 14.87 15.51
N GLU A 76 -4.94 15.06 16.77
CA GLU A 76 -5.85 15.40 17.87
C GLU A 76 -6.52 16.76 17.69
N VAL A 77 -5.97 17.65 16.87
CA VAL A 77 -6.48 19.01 16.68
C VAL A 77 -6.93 19.29 15.25
N LEU A 78 -6.75 18.34 14.31
CA LEU A 78 -7.13 18.54 12.90
C LEU A 78 -8.61 18.89 12.70
N HIS A 79 -9.48 18.52 13.66
CA HIS A 79 -10.90 18.87 13.68
C HIS A 79 -11.17 20.37 13.92
N LEU A 80 -10.19 21.13 14.43
CA LEU A 80 -10.29 22.57 14.61
C LEU A 80 -9.97 23.31 13.29
N GLU A 81 -10.60 24.47 13.09
CA GLU A 81 -10.26 25.36 11.98
C GLU A 81 -8.77 25.79 12.01
N ARG A 82 -8.24 26.12 10.83
CA ARG A 82 -6.82 26.46 10.66
C ARG A 82 -6.42 27.68 11.49
N SER A 83 -7.25 28.71 11.53
CA SER A 83 -7.08 29.92 12.35
C SER A 83 -6.86 29.59 13.83
N HIS A 84 -7.62 28.64 14.38
CA HIS A 84 -7.50 28.22 15.78
C HIS A 84 -6.25 27.39 16.08
N ARG A 85 -5.47 27.01 15.06
CA ARG A 85 -4.26 26.20 15.17
C ARG A 85 -2.99 26.94 14.81
N GLN A 86 -3.10 28.24 14.53
CA GLN A 86 -1.98 29.05 14.08
C GLN A 86 -0.98 29.29 15.21
N ILE A 87 0.32 29.18 14.89
CA ILE A 87 1.44 29.32 15.83
C ILE A 87 2.52 30.28 15.34
N LEU A 88 2.38 30.80 14.11
CA LEU A 88 3.24 31.84 13.57
C LEU A 88 2.39 32.74 12.67
N GLU A 89 2.29 34.01 13.03
CA GLU A 89 1.46 35.01 12.34
C GLU A 89 1.91 36.45 12.63
N GLY A 90 1.37 37.41 11.87
CA GLY A 90 1.60 38.84 12.08
C GLY A 90 3.09 39.21 12.05
N GLU A 91 3.51 40.05 13.00
CA GLU A 91 4.90 40.54 13.11
C GLU A 91 5.93 39.41 13.33
N GLU A 92 5.51 38.21 13.79
CA GLU A 92 6.41 37.07 13.95
C GLU A 92 6.88 36.50 12.60
N LEU A 93 6.13 36.73 11.51
CA LEU A 93 6.49 36.29 10.16
C LEU A 93 7.65 37.12 9.58
N ASP A 94 7.71 38.40 9.94
CA ASP A 94 8.75 39.34 9.45
C ASP A 94 10.10 39.13 10.15
N GLY A 95 10.14 38.30 11.20
CA GLY A 95 11.38 37.93 11.88
C GLY A 95 12.27 37.01 11.04
N GLY A 96 13.58 37.06 11.28
CA GLY A 96 14.52 36.08 10.71
C GLY A 96 14.25 34.64 11.19
N PRO A 97 14.89 33.63 10.58
CA PRO A 97 14.59 32.21 10.82
C PRO A 97 14.73 31.78 12.29
N ASP A 98 15.68 32.34 13.05
CA ASP A 98 15.85 32.04 14.47
C ASP A 98 14.73 32.65 15.35
N ALA A 99 14.22 33.83 14.96
CA ALA A 99 13.09 34.46 15.63
C ALA A 99 11.79 33.69 15.37
N GLN A 100 11.56 33.31 14.11
CA GLN A 100 10.44 32.46 13.70
C GLN A 100 10.47 31.10 14.44
N PHE A 101 11.63 30.44 14.49
CA PHE A 101 11.80 29.19 15.25
C PHE A 101 11.45 29.37 16.73
N SER A 102 11.91 30.47 17.34
CA SER A 102 11.68 30.76 18.76
C SER A 102 10.21 31.04 19.05
N ALA A 103 9.54 31.79 18.17
CA ALA A 103 8.09 32.04 18.22
C ALA A 103 7.31 30.74 18.11
N MET A 104 7.57 29.92 17.07
CA MET A 104 6.93 28.61 16.89
C MET A 104 7.11 27.71 18.11
N SER A 105 8.32 27.63 18.68
CA SER A 105 8.61 26.82 19.88
C SER A 105 7.82 27.25 21.10
N LYS A 106 7.75 28.57 21.35
CA LYS A 106 6.95 29.16 22.43
C LYS A 106 5.45 28.92 22.22
N ASN A 107 4.96 29.15 21.01
CA ASN A 107 3.53 29.05 20.69
C ASN A 107 3.07 27.59 20.70
N MET A 108 3.90 26.63 20.26
CA MET A 108 3.65 25.19 20.45
C MET A 108 3.51 24.81 21.93
N GLN A 109 4.35 25.37 22.79
CA GLN A 109 4.30 25.10 24.23
C GLN A 109 3.03 25.65 24.89
N ALA A 110 2.54 26.80 24.43
CA ALA A 110 1.33 27.44 24.93
C ALA A 110 0.03 26.82 24.36
N PHE A 111 0.11 26.19 23.18
CA PHE A 111 -1.06 25.68 22.47
C PHE A 111 -1.90 24.69 23.30
N GLY A 112 -3.20 24.99 23.44
CA GLY A 112 -4.16 24.17 24.20
C GLY A 112 -4.01 24.26 25.72
N ARG A 113 -3.25 25.24 26.24
CA ARG A 113 -3.10 25.49 27.68
C ARG A 113 -3.92 26.70 28.13
N PRO A 114 -4.55 26.62 29.33
CA PRO A 114 -5.12 27.80 29.96
C PRO A 114 -4.04 28.87 30.23
N PRO A 115 -4.40 30.17 30.12
CA PRO A 115 -3.50 31.27 30.50
C PRO A 115 -2.96 31.09 31.93
N GLY A 116 -1.66 31.30 32.13
CA GLY A 116 -1.02 31.22 33.46
C GLY A 116 -0.65 29.81 33.94
N SER A 117 -0.68 28.80 33.07
CA SER A 117 -0.27 27.42 33.43
C SER A 117 1.17 27.34 33.96
N ALA A 118 1.38 26.67 35.10
CA ALA A 118 2.69 26.55 35.77
C ALA A 118 3.73 25.71 35.01
N TYR A 119 3.29 24.84 34.10
CA TYR A 119 4.14 23.99 33.26
C TYR A 119 3.78 24.15 31.79
N GLY A 120 4.78 24.27 30.93
CA GLY A 120 4.59 24.36 29.49
C GLY A 120 4.18 23.02 28.86
N GLY A 121 3.43 23.07 27.74
CA GLY A 121 3.21 21.93 26.85
C GLY A 121 4.45 21.52 26.05
N SER A 122 4.26 20.54 25.15
CA SER A 122 5.30 20.06 24.24
C SER A 122 5.69 21.14 23.21
N ARG A 123 7.00 21.29 22.98
CA ARG A 123 7.61 22.18 21.97
C ARG A 123 7.88 21.48 20.63
N VAL A 124 7.50 20.21 20.51
CA VAL A 124 7.91 19.32 19.40
C VAL A 124 6.69 18.61 18.79
N LYS A 125 5.66 19.40 18.51
CA LYS A 125 4.39 18.95 17.94
C LYS A 125 4.52 18.74 16.43
N LYS A 126 3.53 18.10 15.79
CA LYS A 126 3.47 18.06 14.33
C LYS A 126 3.03 19.45 13.85
N VAL A 127 3.79 20.06 12.96
CA VAL A 127 3.52 21.43 12.49
C VAL A 127 3.49 21.47 10.98
N ARG A 128 2.65 22.33 10.44
CA ARG A 128 2.56 22.63 9.02
C ARG A 128 3.05 24.04 8.80
N VAL A 129 3.96 24.24 7.86
CA VAL A 129 4.56 25.53 7.52
C VAL A 129 4.28 25.81 6.06
N ARG A 130 3.74 26.99 5.77
CA ARG A 130 3.48 27.45 4.39
C ARG A 130 4.54 28.45 3.98
N THR A 131 5.05 28.30 2.76
CA THR A 131 5.92 29.29 2.12
C THR A 131 5.21 29.96 0.95
N ASP A 132 5.81 31.02 0.40
CA ASP A 132 5.38 31.63 -0.86
C ASP A 132 5.95 30.95 -2.12
N TRP A 133 6.40 29.68 -1.98
CA TRP A 133 6.86 28.86 -3.09
C TRP A 133 5.78 28.69 -4.18
N THR A 134 6.15 28.96 -5.44
CA THR A 134 5.27 28.82 -6.61
C THR A 134 5.72 27.74 -7.60
N GLY A 135 6.81 27.02 -7.29
CA GLY A 135 7.33 25.95 -8.14
C GLY A 135 6.66 24.61 -7.91
N THR A 136 7.29 23.53 -8.38
CA THR A 136 6.83 22.14 -8.16
C THR A 136 7.19 21.64 -6.76
N GLU A 137 6.51 20.60 -6.27
CA GLU A 137 6.86 19.94 -5.00
C GLU A 137 8.31 19.42 -5.01
N HIS A 138 8.74 18.81 -6.12
CA HIS A 138 10.12 18.33 -6.28
C HIS A 138 11.14 19.47 -6.16
N GLY A 139 10.85 20.64 -6.71
CA GLY A 139 11.76 21.79 -6.54
C GLY A 139 11.84 22.28 -5.09
N LEU A 140 10.76 22.14 -4.31
CA LEU A 140 10.77 22.44 -2.88
C LEU A 140 11.56 21.40 -2.07
N VAL A 141 11.48 20.12 -2.46
CA VAL A 141 12.30 19.01 -1.91
C VAL A 141 13.79 19.30 -2.09
N ASP A 142 14.19 19.67 -3.31
CA ASP A 142 15.58 20.00 -3.63
C ASP A 142 16.06 21.24 -2.85
N LEU A 143 15.24 22.29 -2.81
CA LEU A 143 15.54 23.54 -2.09
C LEU A 143 15.74 23.30 -0.59
N LEU A 144 14.86 22.51 0.01
CA LEU A 144 14.94 22.17 1.43
C LEU A 144 16.00 21.10 1.73
N ARG A 145 16.70 20.58 0.71
CA ARG A 145 17.70 19.50 0.76
C ARG A 145 17.18 18.31 1.54
N LEU A 146 16.16 17.70 0.97
CA LEU A 146 15.52 16.53 1.52
C LEU A 146 15.93 15.30 0.72
N ASP A 147 16.12 14.18 1.41
CA ASP A 147 16.20 12.88 0.75
C ASP A 147 14.90 12.11 0.97
N ASP A 148 14.60 11.20 0.04
CA ASP A 148 13.63 10.15 0.33
C ASP A 148 14.12 9.43 1.58
N ALA A 149 13.32 9.45 2.65
CA ALA A 149 13.68 8.68 3.82
C ALA A 149 13.79 7.22 3.35
N PRO A 150 14.93 6.53 3.58
CA PRO A 150 15.04 5.13 3.22
C PRO A 150 13.86 4.40 3.86
N THR A 151 13.12 3.71 3.02
CA THR A 151 11.86 3.00 3.33
C THR A 151 12.06 1.80 4.26
N ALA A 152 13.29 1.61 4.77
CA ALA A 152 13.61 0.75 5.89
C ALA A 152 14.53 1.49 6.89
N PRO A 153 14.32 1.30 8.21
CA PRO A 153 15.31 1.71 9.18
C PRO A 153 16.61 0.98 8.89
N ARG A 154 17.73 1.73 8.78
CA ARG A 154 19.08 1.17 8.95
C ARG A 154 19.25 0.81 10.43
N GLY A 155 18.61 -0.26 10.86
CA GLY A 155 18.64 -0.79 12.23
C GLY A 155 17.61 -1.91 12.37
N GLY A 156 18.01 -3.01 13.01
CA GLY A 156 17.21 -4.25 13.17
C GLY A 156 16.00 -4.11 14.10
N GLY A 157 15.15 -3.12 13.86
CA GLY A 157 13.93 -2.82 14.59
C GLY A 157 12.67 -3.15 13.78
N ARG A 158 11.55 -3.34 14.47
CA ARG A 158 10.25 -3.61 13.84
C ARG A 158 9.75 -2.40 13.05
N LEU A 159 9.19 -2.66 11.86
CA LEU A 159 8.54 -1.67 11.02
C LEU A 159 7.24 -1.19 11.65
N PRO A 160 6.95 0.12 11.61
CA PRO A 160 5.68 0.65 12.08
C PRO A 160 4.50 0.09 11.28
N SER A 161 3.39 -0.15 11.96
CA SER A 161 2.12 -0.57 11.34
C SER A 161 1.69 0.31 10.16
N LYS A 162 1.90 1.63 10.23
CA LYS A 162 1.52 2.56 9.16
C LYS A 162 2.32 2.36 7.86
N VAL A 163 3.59 1.95 7.98
CA VAL A 163 4.44 1.64 6.82
C VAL A 163 3.96 0.35 6.16
N LEU A 164 3.62 -0.65 6.97
CA LEU A 164 3.10 -1.92 6.47
C LEU A 164 1.67 -1.80 5.89
N ASP A 165 0.97 -0.69 6.07
CA ASP A 165 -0.32 -0.42 5.40
C ASP A 165 -0.18 -0.14 3.90
N ALA A 166 1.04 0.10 3.41
CA ALA A 166 1.33 0.21 1.98
C ALA A 166 1.22 -1.14 1.23
N ILE A 167 1.19 -2.27 1.96
CA ILE A 167 1.06 -3.60 1.37
C ILE A 167 -0.37 -3.79 0.87
N THR A 168 -0.53 -3.93 -0.45
CA THR A 168 -1.82 -4.13 -1.11
C THR A 168 -2.01 -5.61 -1.45
N PRO A 169 -3.24 -6.06 -1.75
CA PRO A 169 -3.46 -7.40 -2.26
C PRO A 169 -2.69 -7.70 -3.56
N GLU A 170 -2.38 -6.68 -4.38
CA GLU A 170 -1.51 -6.84 -5.56
C GLU A 170 -0.10 -7.26 -5.16
N HIS A 171 0.51 -6.58 -4.18
CA HIS A 171 1.85 -6.93 -3.68
C HIS A 171 1.88 -8.33 -3.06
N VAL A 172 0.82 -8.72 -2.34
CA VAL A 172 0.72 -10.07 -1.77
C VAL A 172 0.62 -11.13 -2.86
N TRP A 173 -0.23 -10.92 -3.85
CA TRP A 173 -0.36 -11.87 -4.96
C TRP A 173 0.93 -12.00 -5.77
N GLU A 174 1.59 -10.88 -6.08
CA GLU A 174 2.89 -10.91 -6.78
C GLU A 174 3.97 -11.63 -5.96
N ALA A 175 4.00 -11.43 -4.64
CA ALA A 175 4.90 -12.15 -3.75
C ALA A 175 4.68 -13.67 -3.78
N VAL A 176 3.41 -14.12 -3.80
CA VAL A 176 3.07 -15.54 -3.97
C VAL A 176 3.63 -16.07 -5.30
N GLN A 177 3.40 -15.36 -6.40
CA GLN A 177 3.91 -15.79 -7.71
C GLN A 177 5.44 -15.87 -7.78
N LEU A 178 6.16 -14.94 -7.12
CA LEU A 178 7.62 -14.97 -7.06
C LEU A 178 8.13 -16.19 -6.30
N LEU A 179 7.53 -16.47 -5.13
CA LEU A 179 7.93 -17.60 -4.29
C LEU A 179 7.58 -18.95 -4.92
N GLU A 180 6.43 -19.07 -5.58
CA GLU A 180 6.09 -20.26 -6.39
C GLU A 180 7.13 -20.52 -7.49
N SER A 181 7.70 -19.46 -8.07
CA SER A 181 8.75 -19.59 -9.09
C SER A 181 10.14 -19.92 -8.53
N GLY A 182 10.26 -20.13 -7.21
CA GLY A 182 11.52 -20.48 -6.55
C GLY A 182 12.43 -19.30 -6.26
N ALA A 183 11.89 -18.08 -6.14
CA ALA A 183 12.68 -16.91 -5.74
C ALA A 183 13.27 -17.10 -4.34
N ASP A 184 14.55 -16.74 -4.19
CA ASP A 184 15.26 -16.83 -2.91
C ASP A 184 14.74 -15.77 -1.91
N HIS A 185 14.71 -16.13 -0.62
CA HIS A 185 14.20 -15.27 0.43
C HIS A 185 14.89 -15.51 1.77
N SER A 186 15.05 -14.43 2.55
CA SER A 186 15.77 -14.45 3.84
C SER A 186 14.90 -14.84 5.04
N PHE A 187 13.67 -15.28 4.79
CA PHE A 187 12.73 -15.79 5.79
C PHE A 187 12.91 -17.31 5.82
N GLY A 188 13.28 -17.93 6.94
CA GLY A 188 13.60 -19.37 6.99
C GLY A 188 12.48 -20.32 6.55
N GLU A 189 12.64 -21.63 6.78
CA GLU A 189 11.60 -22.62 6.46
C GLU A 189 10.26 -22.30 7.13
N ALA A 190 9.16 -22.83 6.55
CA ALA A 190 7.81 -22.61 7.04
C ALA A 190 7.71 -22.79 8.57
N GLY A 191 7.00 -21.89 9.26
CA GLY A 191 6.77 -22.03 10.69
C GLY A 191 5.73 -23.12 11.02
N ALA A 192 4.97 -22.85 12.08
CA ALA A 192 3.81 -23.66 12.46
C ALA A 192 2.60 -23.50 11.51
N PHE A 193 2.67 -22.55 10.57
CA PHE A 193 1.59 -22.18 9.65
C PHE A 193 2.08 -22.16 8.20
N GLU A 194 1.15 -22.39 7.29
CA GLU A 194 1.37 -22.44 5.85
C GLU A 194 0.27 -21.62 5.16
N LEU A 195 0.67 -20.72 4.27
CA LEU A 195 -0.23 -20.05 3.35
C LEU A 195 -0.51 -20.98 2.16
N ILE A 196 -1.77 -21.10 1.78
CA ILE A 196 -2.21 -21.92 0.66
C ILE A 196 -2.40 -21.03 -0.56
N ALA A 197 -1.55 -21.20 -1.56
CA ALA A 197 -1.67 -20.54 -2.84
C ALA A 197 -2.78 -21.19 -3.70
N ASP A 198 -3.17 -20.52 -4.77
CA ASP A 198 -4.36 -20.89 -5.57
C ASP A 198 -4.24 -22.24 -6.30
N ASP A 199 -3.01 -22.69 -6.57
CA ASP A 199 -2.72 -24.01 -7.16
C ASP A 199 -2.51 -25.12 -6.11
N GLY A 200 -2.58 -24.77 -4.82
CA GLY A 200 -2.37 -25.66 -3.68
C GLY A 200 -0.94 -25.70 -3.16
N VAL A 201 -0.01 -24.93 -3.73
CA VAL A 201 1.35 -24.77 -3.20
C VAL A 201 1.28 -24.17 -1.79
N ARG A 202 2.12 -24.70 -0.90
CA ARG A 202 2.20 -24.27 0.51
C ARG A 202 3.43 -23.40 0.68
N LEU A 203 3.22 -22.16 1.09
CA LEU A 203 4.28 -21.16 1.27
C LEU A 203 4.38 -20.72 2.74
N PRO A 204 5.58 -20.36 3.24
CA PRO A 204 5.73 -19.73 4.54
C PRO A 204 5.00 -18.37 4.56
N PRO A 205 4.02 -18.13 5.46
CA PRO A 205 3.30 -16.85 5.53
C PRO A 205 4.24 -15.65 5.72
N GLU A 206 5.27 -15.79 6.55
CA GLU A 206 6.27 -14.74 6.78
C GLU A 206 7.11 -14.43 5.53
N ALA A 207 7.43 -15.44 4.71
CA ALA A 207 8.15 -15.22 3.45
C ALA A 207 7.27 -14.46 2.45
N VAL A 208 5.98 -14.82 2.34
CA VAL A 208 5.02 -14.13 1.48
C VAL A 208 4.86 -12.68 1.93
N PHE A 209 4.58 -12.44 3.21
CA PHE A 209 4.40 -11.10 3.75
C PHE A 209 5.67 -10.24 3.61
N GLY A 210 6.84 -10.80 3.92
CA GLY A 210 8.11 -10.10 3.79
C GLY A 210 8.46 -9.73 2.36
N THR A 211 8.19 -10.63 1.41
CA THR A 211 8.36 -10.36 -0.03
C THR A 211 7.36 -9.31 -0.52
N ALA A 212 6.10 -9.37 -0.07
CA ALA A 212 5.09 -8.36 -0.38
C ALA A 212 5.47 -6.98 0.18
N ALA A 213 6.02 -6.93 1.40
CA ALA A 213 6.54 -5.72 2.00
C ALA A 213 7.73 -5.15 1.21
N ARG A 214 8.63 -6.02 0.71
CA ARG A 214 9.74 -5.60 -0.16
C ARG A 214 9.23 -4.97 -1.45
N LEU A 215 8.24 -5.57 -2.10
CA LEU A 215 7.61 -5.03 -3.32
C LEU A 215 6.92 -3.69 -3.04
N ALA A 216 6.20 -3.58 -1.93
CA ALA A 216 5.44 -2.38 -1.58
C ALA A 216 6.32 -1.19 -1.18
N LEU A 217 7.45 -1.47 -0.54
CA LEU A 217 8.31 -0.45 0.08
C LEU A 217 9.62 -0.22 -0.69
N ASP A 218 9.91 -1.06 -1.68
CA ASP A 218 11.21 -1.10 -2.38
C ASP A 218 12.40 -1.16 -1.41
N ALA A 219 12.33 -2.08 -0.43
CA ALA A 219 13.26 -2.14 0.70
C ALA A 219 13.70 -3.57 1.06
N ASP A 220 14.89 -3.71 1.67
CA ASP A 220 15.29 -5.00 2.25
C ASP A 220 14.49 -5.30 3.53
N ILE A 221 13.56 -6.24 3.44
CA ILE A 221 12.73 -6.69 4.56
C ILE A 221 13.29 -7.98 5.13
N ARG A 222 13.42 -8.03 6.45
CA ARG A 222 13.92 -9.18 7.22
C ARG A 222 12.87 -9.66 8.23
N PRO A 223 12.97 -10.91 8.73
CA PRO A 223 12.03 -11.43 9.73
C PRO A 223 11.87 -10.57 10.98
N GLU A 224 12.93 -9.88 11.40
CA GLU A 224 12.94 -8.98 12.58
C GLU A 224 12.09 -7.71 12.39
N HIS A 225 11.73 -7.37 11.15
CA HIS A 225 10.97 -6.17 10.83
C HIS A 225 9.46 -6.28 11.09
N PHE A 226 8.91 -7.46 11.33
CA PHE A 226 7.48 -7.61 11.64
C PHE A 226 7.22 -8.82 12.54
N THR A 227 6.03 -8.89 13.12
CA THR A 227 5.62 -10.07 13.89
C THR A 227 4.90 -11.09 13.00
N GLY A 228 5.46 -12.30 12.94
CA GLY A 228 4.79 -13.49 12.40
C GLY A 228 3.75 -14.08 13.37
N GLY A 229 2.99 -15.07 12.89
CA GLY A 229 2.02 -15.85 13.68
C GLY A 229 0.54 -15.48 13.53
N ALA A 230 -0.34 -16.39 13.97
CA ALA A 230 -1.79 -16.41 13.72
C ALA A 230 -2.59 -15.17 14.18
N ALA A 231 -2.17 -14.51 15.27
CA ALA A 231 -2.79 -13.27 15.74
C ALA A 231 -2.05 -12.00 15.25
N GLY A 232 -1.03 -12.17 14.41
CA GLY A 232 -0.17 -11.12 13.90
C GLY A 232 -0.79 -10.36 12.72
N ARG A 233 -0.27 -9.16 12.47
CA ARG A 233 -0.63 -8.33 11.29
C ARG A 233 -0.33 -9.05 9.98
N CYS A 234 0.72 -9.89 9.97
CA CYS A 234 1.10 -10.74 8.85
C CYS A 234 -0.10 -11.56 8.34
N HIS A 235 -0.68 -12.41 9.20
CA HIS A 235 -1.79 -13.29 8.81
C HIS A 235 -3.01 -12.51 8.36
N ARG A 236 -3.42 -11.48 9.13
CA ARG A 236 -4.57 -10.64 8.76
C ARG A 236 -4.42 -9.98 7.39
N THR A 237 -3.21 -9.56 7.04
CA THR A 237 -2.96 -8.90 5.74
C THR A 237 -3.09 -9.91 4.59
N LEU A 238 -2.53 -11.10 4.76
CA LEU A 238 -2.59 -12.18 3.78
C LEU A 238 -4.03 -12.72 3.62
N GLU A 239 -4.75 -12.89 4.72
CA GLU A 239 -6.17 -13.29 4.71
C GLU A 239 -7.07 -12.21 4.07
N ALA A 240 -6.83 -10.93 4.37
CA ALA A 240 -7.55 -9.82 3.73
C ALA A 240 -7.25 -9.71 2.22
N ALA A 241 -6.07 -10.17 1.79
CA ALA A 241 -5.71 -10.32 0.39
C ALA A 241 -6.37 -11.54 -0.29
N GLY A 242 -7.06 -12.40 0.46
CA GLY A 242 -7.83 -13.52 -0.06
C GLY A 242 -7.15 -14.89 0.06
N PHE A 243 -6.02 -14.99 0.76
CA PHE A 243 -5.30 -16.25 0.93
C PHE A 243 -5.69 -16.97 2.23
N GLU A 244 -5.76 -18.31 2.17
CA GLU A 244 -6.00 -19.14 3.35
C GLU A 244 -4.67 -19.42 4.06
N ILE A 245 -4.66 -19.33 5.39
CA ILE A 245 -3.52 -19.78 6.21
C ILE A 245 -3.99 -20.91 7.12
N VAL A 246 -3.29 -22.03 7.07
CA VAL A 246 -3.59 -23.23 7.86
C VAL A 246 -2.42 -23.59 8.76
N ALA A 247 -2.68 -24.31 9.85
CA ALA A 247 -1.60 -24.93 10.61
C ALA A 247 -0.92 -26.00 9.75
N ARG A 248 0.40 -26.16 9.92
CA ARG A 248 1.21 -27.09 9.13
C ARG A 248 0.60 -28.49 9.14
N GLY A 249 0.41 -29.06 7.95
CA GLY A 249 -0.17 -30.40 7.76
C GLY A 249 -1.70 -30.48 7.86
N GLN A 250 -2.40 -29.38 8.14
CA GLN A 250 -3.86 -29.35 8.06
C GLN A 250 -4.34 -29.22 6.60
N PRO A 251 -5.48 -29.84 6.25
CA PRO A 251 -6.08 -29.69 4.93
C PRO A 251 -6.58 -28.25 4.71
N SER A 252 -6.44 -27.77 3.48
CA SER A 252 -7.04 -26.49 3.05
C SER A 252 -8.54 -26.66 2.85
N ARG A 253 -9.32 -25.66 3.29
CA ARG A 253 -10.76 -25.59 3.04
C ARG A 253 -11.05 -25.29 1.56
N ALA A 254 -10.21 -24.49 0.90
CA ALA A 254 -10.33 -24.20 -0.53
C ALA A 254 -10.09 -25.45 -1.41
N ALA A 255 -9.14 -26.31 -1.03
CA ALA A 255 -8.90 -27.59 -1.72
C ALA A 255 -10.08 -28.59 -1.58
N ALA A 256 -10.94 -28.41 -0.58
CA ALA A 256 -12.05 -29.31 -0.28
C ALA A 256 -13.37 -28.93 -1.00
N LEU A 257 -13.44 -27.77 -1.66
CA LEU A 257 -14.65 -27.35 -2.40
C LEU A 257 -14.68 -27.98 -3.80
N PRO A 258 -15.66 -28.84 -4.11
CA PRO A 258 -15.80 -29.39 -5.45
C PRO A 258 -16.16 -28.26 -6.44
N LEU A 259 -15.60 -28.33 -7.65
CA LEU A 259 -16.07 -27.50 -8.77
C LEU A 259 -17.59 -27.74 -8.96
N PRO A 260 -18.38 -26.72 -9.36
CA PRO A 260 -19.76 -26.90 -9.76
C PRO A 260 -19.91 -28.03 -10.78
N ASN A 261 -21.02 -28.78 -10.72
CA ASN A 261 -21.21 -29.98 -11.55
C ASN A 261 -21.03 -29.68 -13.06
N GLU A 262 -21.53 -28.54 -13.51
CA GLU A 262 -21.39 -28.06 -14.89
C GLU A 262 -19.94 -27.84 -15.34
N ASP A 263 -19.08 -27.41 -14.43
CA ASP A 263 -17.64 -27.20 -14.68
C ASP A 263 -16.88 -28.53 -14.62
N ARG A 264 -17.31 -29.47 -13.76
CA ARG A 264 -16.74 -30.82 -13.66
C ARG A 264 -16.98 -31.61 -14.94
N GLU A 265 -18.22 -31.65 -15.43
CA GLU A 265 -18.58 -32.32 -16.69
C GLU A 265 -17.86 -31.71 -17.89
N TRP A 266 -17.63 -30.39 -17.88
CA TRP A 266 -16.93 -29.71 -18.97
C TRP A 266 -15.40 -29.88 -18.92
N SER A 267 -14.83 -30.03 -17.73
CA SER A 267 -13.39 -30.17 -17.49
C SER A 267 -12.90 -31.62 -17.41
N GLU A 268 -13.81 -32.59 -17.44
CA GLU A 268 -13.49 -34.01 -17.42
C GLU A 268 -12.52 -34.39 -18.55
N GLY A 269 -11.35 -34.91 -18.16
CA GLY A 269 -10.26 -35.27 -19.09
C GLY A 269 -9.44 -34.11 -19.65
N ARG A 270 -9.60 -32.86 -19.15
CA ARG A 270 -8.85 -31.68 -19.63
C ARG A 270 -8.15 -30.92 -18.48
N PRO A 271 -6.96 -31.38 -18.04
CA PRO A 271 -6.22 -30.77 -16.92
C PRO A 271 -5.97 -29.26 -17.10
N LYS A 272 -5.68 -28.83 -18.33
CA LYS A 272 -5.51 -27.42 -18.71
C LYS A 272 -6.73 -26.54 -18.42
N LEU A 273 -7.92 -27.10 -18.60
CA LEU A 273 -9.19 -26.40 -18.40
C LEU A 273 -9.57 -26.31 -16.92
N VAL A 274 -9.30 -27.39 -16.18
CA VAL A 274 -9.39 -27.40 -14.71
C VAL A 274 -8.48 -26.32 -14.12
N LEU A 275 -7.23 -26.24 -14.58
CA LEU A 275 -6.26 -25.24 -14.13
C LEU A 275 -6.73 -23.81 -14.43
N HIS A 276 -7.27 -23.57 -15.63
CA HIS A 276 -7.83 -22.27 -16.00
C HIS A 276 -9.00 -21.86 -15.09
N LEU A 277 -9.98 -22.73 -14.87
CA LEU A 277 -11.12 -22.46 -13.98
C LEU A 277 -10.70 -22.23 -12.53
N ARG A 278 -9.68 -22.95 -12.06
CA ARG A 278 -9.10 -22.74 -10.72
C ARG A 278 -8.43 -21.36 -10.63
N ARG A 279 -7.64 -20.97 -11.64
CA ARG A 279 -6.97 -19.66 -11.69
C ARG A 279 -7.96 -18.50 -11.77
N GLU A 280 -9.09 -18.63 -12.47
CA GLU A 280 -10.11 -17.58 -12.49
C GLU A 280 -10.81 -17.39 -11.14
N ARG A 281 -10.90 -18.47 -10.36
CA ARG A 281 -11.58 -18.50 -9.05
C ARG A 281 -10.65 -18.37 -7.87
N ALA A 282 -9.35 -18.26 -8.12
CA ALA A 282 -8.31 -17.90 -7.18
C ALA A 282 -8.73 -16.67 -6.35
N PRO A 283 -9.10 -16.83 -5.07
CA PRO A 283 -9.58 -15.70 -4.27
C PRO A 283 -8.52 -14.61 -4.13
N GLY A 284 -7.23 -14.98 -4.04
CA GLY A 284 -6.11 -14.04 -4.02
C GLY A 284 -6.04 -13.20 -5.30
N LEU A 285 -6.01 -13.86 -6.46
CA LEU A 285 -5.95 -13.20 -7.76
C LEU A 285 -7.19 -12.33 -8.04
N ALA A 286 -8.38 -12.86 -7.76
CA ALA A 286 -9.62 -12.14 -7.95
C ALA A 286 -9.69 -10.88 -7.07
N ARG A 287 -9.20 -10.97 -5.82
CA ARG A 287 -9.15 -9.83 -4.91
C ARG A 287 -8.14 -8.79 -5.42
N ALA A 288 -6.92 -9.20 -5.75
CA ALA A 288 -5.88 -8.32 -6.29
C ALA A 288 -6.37 -7.54 -7.52
N LYS A 289 -6.93 -8.23 -8.52
CA LYS A 289 -7.43 -7.59 -9.74
C LYS A 289 -8.56 -6.59 -9.47
N LYS A 290 -9.55 -6.94 -8.64
CA LYS A 290 -10.69 -6.06 -8.34
C LYS A 290 -10.25 -4.79 -7.61
N LEU A 291 -9.36 -4.87 -6.62
CA LEU A 291 -8.85 -3.67 -5.97
C LEU A 291 -8.03 -2.81 -6.93
N ALA A 292 -7.14 -3.42 -7.71
CA ALA A 292 -6.34 -2.69 -8.70
C ALA A 292 -7.24 -1.91 -9.67
N PHE A 293 -8.29 -2.59 -10.16
CA PHE A 293 -9.27 -2.00 -11.05
C PHE A 293 -10.02 -0.84 -10.39
N ALA A 294 -10.53 -1.03 -9.17
CA ALA A 294 -11.24 0.02 -8.44
C ALA A 294 -10.33 1.22 -8.11
N ARG A 295 -9.03 0.99 -7.81
CA ARG A 295 -8.06 2.08 -7.60
C ARG A 295 -7.79 2.86 -8.88
N GLN A 296 -7.66 2.17 -10.01
CA GLN A 296 -7.40 2.79 -11.31
C GLN A 296 -8.60 3.57 -11.85
N HIS A 297 -9.81 3.05 -11.66
CA HIS A 297 -11.03 3.57 -12.28
C HIS A 297 -12.00 4.24 -11.29
N GLY A 298 -11.67 4.25 -9.99
CA GLY A 298 -12.49 4.79 -8.91
C GLY A 298 -13.64 3.89 -8.44
N HIS A 299 -14.07 2.93 -9.26
CA HIS A 299 -15.16 2.00 -8.97
C HIS A 299 -15.04 0.72 -9.82
N LEU A 300 -15.79 -0.33 -9.47
CA LEU A 300 -15.89 -1.56 -10.26
C LEU A 300 -16.98 -1.45 -11.31
N PHE A 301 -16.69 -1.85 -12.54
CA PHE A 301 -17.69 -2.02 -13.60
C PHE A 301 -17.31 -3.17 -14.52
N CYS A 302 -18.28 -3.67 -15.29
CA CYS A 302 -18.03 -4.72 -16.28
C CYS A 302 -17.29 -4.15 -17.49
N GLU A 303 -16.07 -4.63 -17.76
CA GLU A 303 -15.26 -4.19 -18.91
C GLU A 303 -15.89 -4.52 -20.27
N ARG A 304 -16.87 -5.43 -20.32
CA ARG A 304 -17.57 -5.80 -21.56
C ARG A 304 -18.83 -4.98 -21.81
N CYS A 305 -19.70 -4.83 -20.82
CA CYS A 305 -21.00 -4.17 -21.01
C CYS A 305 -21.12 -2.80 -20.33
N GLY A 306 -20.08 -2.35 -19.61
CA GLY A 306 -20.06 -1.08 -18.90
C GLY A 306 -20.98 -1.00 -17.69
N MET A 307 -21.62 -2.10 -17.28
CA MET A 307 -22.52 -2.09 -16.12
C MET A 307 -21.73 -1.84 -14.84
N ASP A 308 -22.10 -0.76 -14.14
CA ASP A 308 -21.74 -0.50 -12.75
C ASP A 308 -22.75 -1.22 -11.84
N PRO A 309 -22.30 -2.19 -11.03
CA PRO A 309 -23.19 -2.99 -10.21
C PRO A 309 -23.69 -2.22 -8.97
N VAL A 310 -22.94 -1.26 -8.44
CA VAL A 310 -23.38 -0.47 -7.28
C VAL A 310 -24.53 0.44 -7.69
N VAL A 311 -24.44 1.04 -8.88
CA VAL A 311 -25.55 1.81 -9.47
C VAL A 311 -26.73 0.89 -9.81
N ALA A 312 -26.48 -0.25 -10.45
CA ALA A 312 -27.54 -1.16 -10.89
C ALA A 312 -28.33 -1.78 -9.72
N PHE A 313 -27.67 -2.10 -8.60
CA PHE A 313 -28.29 -2.74 -7.44
C PHE A 313 -28.55 -1.80 -6.26
N GLY A 314 -28.11 -0.53 -6.33
CA GLY A 314 -28.32 0.47 -5.28
C GLY A 314 -27.61 0.16 -3.96
N SER A 315 -26.56 -0.66 -3.98
CA SER A 315 -25.85 -1.12 -2.78
C SER A 315 -24.39 -1.40 -3.09
N ALA A 316 -23.50 -1.08 -2.13
CA ALA A 316 -22.09 -1.47 -2.20
C ALA A 316 -21.91 -3.00 -2.28
N ALA A 317 -22.87 -3.78 -1.77
CA ALA A 317 -22.88 -5.23 -1.94
C ALA A 317 -22.98 -5.68 -3.41
N GLY A 318 -23.42 -4.78 -4.31
CA GLY A 318 -23.45 -5.01 -5.75
C GLY A 318 -22.09 -5.38 -6.34
N GLU A 319 -20.98 -4.92 -5.75
CA GLU A 319 -19.61 -5.26 -6.19
C GLU A 319 -19.36 -6.78 -6.28
N ALA A 320 -20.08 -7.59 -5.49
CA ALA A 320 -20.02 -9.04 -5.56
C ALA A 320 -20.45 -9.61 -6.93
N CYS A 321 -21.17 -8.85 -7.76
CA CYS A 321 -21.59 -9.22 -9.11
C CYS A 321 -20.44 -9.23 -10.12
N ILE A 322 -19.34 -8.53 -9.84
CA ILE A 322 -18.16 -8.51 -10.72
C ILE A 322 -17.27 -9.69 -10.39
N GLU A 323 -16.98 -10.51 -11.40
CA GLU A 323 -16.11 -11.67 -11.39
C GLU A 323 -14.85 -11.36 -12.21
N VAL A 324 -13.77 -12.08 -11.92
CA VAL A 324 -12.51 -11.93 -12.66
C VAL A 324 -12.40 -13.07 -13.66
N HIS A 325 -12.21 -12.72 -14.92
CA HIS A 325 -12.09 -13.64 -16.04
C HIS A 325 -10.69 -13.55 -16.63
N HIS A 326 -10.12 -14.67 -17.08
CA HIS A 326 -8.80 -14.66 -17.69
C HIS A 326 -8.94 -14.48 -19.21
N ASP A 327 -8.55 -13.32 -19.72
CA ASP A 327 -8.82 -12.89 -21.10
C ASP A 327 -8.09 -13.73 -22.16
N ARG A 328 -6.96 -14.34 -21.80
CA ARG A 328 -6.20 -15.20 -22.73
C ARG A 328 -6.75 -16.61 -22.80
N THR A 329 -7.55 -16.86 -23.83
CA THR A 329 -8.03 -18.18 -24.33
C THR A 329 -6.93 -19.12 -24.87
N GLU A 330 -5.63 -18.85 -24.69
CA GLU A 330 -4.56 -19.72 -25.22
C GLU A 330 -3.85 -20.53 -24.11
N VAL A 331 -4.61 -21.36 -23.39
CA VAL A 331 -4.06 -22.42 -22.51
C VAL A 331 -3.15 -23.40 -23.28
N GLY A 332 -3.15 -23.34 -24.62
CA GLY A 332 -2.25 -24.08 -25.50
C GLY A 332 -0.82 -23.53 -25.58
N LYS A 333 -0.57 -22.23 -25.35
CA LYS A 333 0.74 -21.58 -25.56
C LYS A 333 1.44 -21.08 -24.30
N MET A 334 0.80 -21.15 -23.13
CA MET A 334 1.54 -21.00 -21.88
C MET A 334 2.42 -22.24 -21.72
N GLY A 335 3.71 -22.10 -22.03
CA GLY A 335 4.71 -23.10 -21.66
C GLY A 335 4.74 -23.28 -20.14
N ASP A 336 5.39 -24.36 -19.69
CA ASP A 336 5.65 -24.58 -18.27
C ASP A 336 6.37 -23.34 -17.71
N GLY A 337 5.70 -22.60 -16.83
CA GLY A 337 6.24 -21.37 -16.21
C GLY A 337 5.71 -20.02 -16.71
N GLY A 338 4.71 -19.98 -17.60
CA GLY A 338 4.08 -18.71 -18.00
C GLY A 338 3.39 -18.00 -16.83
N ARG A 339 3.90 -16.81 -16.46
CA ARG A 339 3.31 -15.96 -15.41
C ARG A 339 2.02 -15.32 -15.93
N THR A 340 0.90 -15.55 -15.25
CA THR A 340 -0.30 -14.71 -15.40
C THR A 340 0.03 -13.34 -14.83
N THR A 341 -0.42 -12.26 -15.47
CA THR A 341 -0.35 -10.90 -14.94
C THR A 341 -1.76 -10.36 -14.71
N LEU A 342 -1.92 -9.33 -13.87
CA LEU A 342 -3.23 -8.68 -13.69
C LEU A 342 -3.78 -8.07 -15.01
N ALA A 343 -2.90 -7.79 -15.97
CA ALA A 343 -3.28 -7.30 -17.29
C ALA A 343 -3.91 -8.41 -18.17
N ASP A 344 -3.65 -9.68 -17.87
CA ASP A 344 -4.27 -10.83 -18.57
C ASP A 344 -5.69 -11.13 -18.08
N LEU A 345 -6.23 -10.30 -17.16
CA LEU A 345 -7.51 -10.50 -16.51
C LEU A 345 -8.49 -9.37 -16.82
N LYS A 346 -9.78 -9.71 -16.81
CA LYS A 346 -10.90 -8.79 -16.98
C LYS A 346 -11.90 -8.87 -15.83
N CYS A 347 -12.40 -7.73 -15.38
CA CYS A 347 -13.52 -7.59 -14.47
C CYS A 347 -14.83 -7.63 -15.29
N LEU A 348 -15.61 -8.69 -15.14
CA LEU A 348 -16.86 -8.90 -15.87
C LEU A 348 -18.03 -9.11 -14.91
N CYS A 349 -19.22 -8.63 -15.24
CA CYS A 349 -20.41 -9.02 -14.48
C CYS A 349 -20.73 -10.51 -14.69
N ALA A 350 -21.41 -11.12 -13.72
CA ALA A 350 -21.79 -12.54 -13.75
C ALA A 350 -22.45 -12.98 -15.08
N ASN A 351 -23.26 -12.11 -15.70
CA ASN A 351 -23.89 -12.40 -17.00
C ASN A 351 -22.87 -12.41 -18.15
N CYS A 352 -22.00 -11.39 -18.22
CA CYS A 352 -20.97 -11.31 -19.26
C CYS A 352 -19.94 -12.44 -19.10
N HIS A 353 -19.58 -12.78 -17.87
CA HIS A 353 -18.69 -13.88 -17.56
C HIS A 353 -19.25 -15.22 -18.07
N ARG A 354 -20.48 -15.58 -17.65
CA ARG A 354 -21.18 -16.79 -18.14
C ARG A 354 -21.29 -16.84 -19.65
N LEU A 355 -21.55 -15.70 -20.30
CA LEU A 355 -21.64 -15.61 -21.76
C LEU A 355 -20.29 -15.89 -22.43
N ILE A 356 -19.18 -15.36 -21.91
CA ILE A 356 -17.85 -15.66 -22.48
C ILE A 356 -17.52 -17.15 -22.32
N HIS A 357 -17.78 -17.75 -21.16
CA HIS A 357 -17.61 -19.19 -20.99
C HIS A 357 -18.48 -19.99 -21.97
N ALA A 358 -19.74 -19.59 -22.20
CA ALA A 358 -20.58 -20.23 -23.20
C ALA A 358 -20.00 -20.14 -24.62
N LEU A 359 -19.51 -18.97 -25.03
CA LEU A 359 -18.85 -18.77 -26.34
C LEU A 359 -17.57 -19.59 -26.48
N MET A 360 -16.75 -19.67 -25.42
CA MET A 360 -15.55 -20.53 -25.40
C MET A 360 -15.91 -22.01 -25.58
N ARG A 361 -17.00 -22.47 -24.94
CA ARG A 361 -17.53 -23.83 -25.09
C ARG A 361 -17.92 -24.14 -26.53
N GLU A 362 -18.61 -23.21 -27.19
CA GLU A 362 -19.01 -23.34 -28.60
C GLU A 362 -17.80 -23.37 -29.53
N ALA A 363 -16.87 -22.44 -29.38
CA ALA A 363 -15.67 -22.36 -30.22
C ALA A 363 -14.82 -23.65 -30.18
N LEU A 364 -14.72 -24.30 -29.01
CA LEU A 364 -14.02 -25.57 -28.85
C LEU A 364 -14.77 -26.76 -29.47
N LYS A 365 -16.11 -26.73 -29.51
CA LYS A 365 -16.92 -27.74 -30.20
C LYS A 365 -16.75 -27.64 -31.71
N THR A 366 -16.76 -26.42 -32.26
CA THR A 366 -16.58 -26.17 -33.70
C THR A 366 -15.20 -26.61 -34.19
N LYS A 367 -14.13 -26.37 -33.42
CA LYS A 367 -12.77 -26.90 -33.73
C LYS A 367 -12.72 -28.42 -33.81
N ARG A 368 -13.48 -29.12 -32.94
CA ARG A 368 -13.59 -30.59 -32.97
C ARG A 368 -14.24 -31.11 -34.26
N GLY A 369 -15.22 -30.39 -34.80
CA GLY A 369 -15.86 -30.72 -36.08
C GLY A 369 -14.92 -30.52 -37.27
N SER A 370 -14.15 -29.41 -37.27
CA SER A 370 -13.23 -29.11 -38.37
C SER A 370 -11.99 -30.00 -38.44
N ASP A 371 -11.52 -30.52 -37.30
CA ASP A 371 -10.38 -31.45 -37.26
C ASP A 371 -10.79 -32.89 -37.63
N PHE A 372 -12.06 -33.26 -37.42
CA PHE A 372 -12.59 -34.56 -37.87
C PHE A 372 -12.80 -34.62 -39.39
N ASP A 373 -13.22 -33.52 -40.02
CA ASP A 373 -13.42 -33.43 -41.47
C ASP A 373 -12.12 -33.32 -42.28
N LYS A 374 -10.98 -33.02 -41.64
CA LYS A 374 -9.66 -32.97 -42.30
C LYS A 374 -8.92 -34.32 -42.31
N CYS A 375 -9.44 -35.33 -41.62
CA CYS A 375 -8.84 -36.66 -41.52
C CYS A 375 -9.58 -37.71 -42.37
N ARG A 376 -10.42 -37.28 -43.32
CA ARG A 376 -11.25 -38.14 -44.15
C ARG A 376 -10.94 -38.02 -45.63
#